data_AF-A0A7V6G1S4-F1
#
_entry.id   AF-A0A7V6G1S4-F1
#
_cell.length_a   1.000
_cell.length_b   1.000
_cell.length_c   1.000
_cell.angle_alpha   90.00
_cell.angle_beta   90.00
_cell.angle_gamma   90.00
#
_symmetry.space_group_name_H-M   'P 1'
#
loop_
_entity.id
_entity.type
_entity.pdbx_description
1 polymer ?
#
loop_
_entity_poly.entity_id
_entity_poly.type
_entity_poly.pdbx_seq_one_letter_code
_entity_poly.pdbx_strand_id
1 'polypeptide(L)'
;MEEEKTSNIVDNIKNKEDKTAIKAAYKNLLIRIIVLLVVGYLLFSQVFLITQAKGMEMFPAIKDGDLIIGFRLQRQYVKNDVLVYKVEGKQKIGRLVARATDVVTIDEDGTLRVNGTVQSGEIMYPTYPKEGVSYPY
;
A
#
# COMPACT_ATOMS: atom_id res chain seq x y z
N MET A 1 10.50 -31.08 -62.57
CA MET A 1 9.16 -30.47 -62.36
C MET A 1 8.44 -31.06 -61.14
N GLU A 2 8.62 -32.35 -60.81
CA GLU A 2 8.04 -32.96 -59.59
C GLU A 2 8.72 -32.53 -58.28
N GLU A 3 10.06 -32.52 -58.23
CA GLU A 3 10.82 -32.13 -57.00
C GLU A 3 10.53 -30.70 -56.52
N GLU A 4 10.35 -29.76 -57.45
CA GLU A 4 10.01 -28.37 -57.13
C GLU A 4 8.61 -28.28 -56.51
N LYS A 5 7.68 -29.16 -56.90
CA LYS A 5 6.31 -29.18 -56.39
C LYS A 5 6.26 -29.79 -54.99
N THR A 6 7.04 -30.83 -54.72
CA THR A 6 7.16 -31.44 -53.39
C THR A 6 7.84 -30.51 -52.38
N SER A 7 8.91 -29.79 -52.78
CA SER A 7 9.53 -28.77 -51.93
C SER A 7 8.52 -27.70 -51.52
N ASN A 8 7.79 -27.13 -52.50
CA ASN A 8 6.80 -26.08 -52.24
C ASN A 8 5.65 -26.53 -51.32
N ILE A 9 5.25 -27.81 -51.36
CA ILE A 9 4.20 -28.33 -50.46
C ILE A 9 4.73 -28.48 -49.04
N VAL A 10 5.94 -29.03 -48.86
CA VAL A 10 6.57 -29.20 -47.55
C VAL A 10 6.86 -27.85 -46.91
N ASP A 11 7.34 -26.87 -47.69
CA ASP A 11 7.64 -25.51 -47.22
C ASP A 11 6.38 -24.76 -46.78
N ASN A 12 5.25 -24.98 -47.47
CA ASN A 12 3.96 -24.40 -47.09
C ASN A 12 3.35 -25.05 -45.84
N ILE A 13 3.55 -26.36 -45.64
CA ILE A 13 3.09 -27.06 -44.43
C ILE A 13 3.89 -26.59 -43.21
N LYS A 14 5.23 -26.57 -43.31
CA LYS A 14 6.12 -26.04 -42.26
C LYS A 14 5.77 -24.59 -41.91
N ASN A 15 5.58 -23.72 -42.90
CA ASN A 15 5.18 -22.34 -42.67
C ASN A 15 3.81 -22.20 -41.99
N LYS A 16 2.85 -23.11 -42.24
CA LYS A 16 1.56 -23.11 -41.54
C LYS A 16 1.72 -23.56 -40.10
N GLU A 17 2.47 -24.63 -39.86
CA GLU A 17 2.75 -25.16 -38.52
C GLU A 17 3.49 -24.14 -37.66
N ASP A 18 4.53 -23.49 -38.20
CA ASP A 18 5.28 -22.43 -37.53
C ASP A 18 4.40 -21.22 -37.22
N LYS A 19 3.54 -20.78 -38.16
CA LYS A 19 2.59 -19.68 -37.90
C LYS A 19 1.59 -20.03 -36.79
N THR A 20 1.13 -21.28 -36.72
CA THR A 20 0.24 -21.72 -35.64
C THR A 20 0.97 -21.84 -34.29
N ALA A 21 2.19 -22.37 -34.28
CA ALA A 21 3.02 -22.49 -33.09
C ALA A 21 3.42 -21.11 -32.54
N ILE A 22 3.81 -20.18 -33.42
CA ILE A 22 4.13 -18.79 -33.07
C ILE A 22 2.91 -18.07 -32.52
N LYS A 23 1.73 -18.19 -33.15
CA LYS A 23 0.48 -17.61 -32.61
C LYS A 23 0.12 -18.16 -31.24
N ALA A 24 0.32 -19.47 -31.03
CA ALA A 24 0.11 -20.10 -29.72
C ALA A 24 1.10 -19.56 -28.67
N ALA A 25 2.38 -19.41 -29.02
CA ALA A 25 3.40 -18.84 -28.16
C ALA A 25 3.10 -17.38 -27.77
N TYR A 26 2.73 -16.53 -28.74
CA TYR A 26 2.31 -15.15 -28.47
C TYR A 26 1.06 -15.07 -27.60
N LYS A 27 0.07 -15.96 -27.80
CA LYS A 27 -1.11 -16.04 -26.93
C LYS A 27 -0.73 -16.37 -25.49
N ASN A 28 0.17 -17.34 -25.31
CA ASN A 28 0.63 -17.74 -23.98
C ASN A 28 1.43 -16.62 -23.28
N LEU A 29 2.25 -15.90 -24.04
CA LEU A 29 2.97 -14.71 -23.58
C LEU A 29 2.00 -13.61 -23.15
N LEU A 30 0.99 -13.31 -23.98
CA LEU A 30 -0.03 -12.32 -23.69
C LEU A 30 -0.82 -12.66 -22.41
N ILE A 31 -1.20 -13.92 -22.23
CA ILE A 31 -1.89 -14.38 -21.00
C ILE A 31 -1.00 -14.14 -19.77
N ARG A 32 0.30 -14.46 -19.84
CA ARG A 32 1.23 -14.20 -18.72
C ARG A 32 1.33 -12.72 -18.39
N ILE A 33 1.40 -11.84 -19.39
CA ILE A 33 1.40 -10.38 -19.18
C ILE A 33 0.11 -9.94 -18.49
N ILE A 34 -1.04 -10.40 -18.98
CA ILE A 34 -2.35 -10.06 -18.40
C ILE A 34 -2.43 -10.53 -16.95
N VAL A 35 -2.01 -11.77 -16.65
CA VAL A 35 -1.99 -12.28 -15.28
C VAL A 35 -1.11 -11.42 -14.38
N LEU A 36 0.08 -11.03 -14.85
CA LEU A 36 0.98 -10.17 -14.09
C LEU A 36 0.37 -8.79 -13.83
N LEU A 37 -0.30 -8.21 -14.82
CA LEU A 37 -1.01 -6.94 -14.67
C LEU A 37 -2.17 -7.05 -13.68
N VAL A 38 -2.95 -8.13 -13.73
CA VAL A 38 -4.07 -8.37 -12.80
C VAL A 38 -3.57 -8.55 -11.38
N VAL A 39 -2.52 -9.36 -11.18
CA VAL A 39 -1.90 -9.54 -9.86
C VAL A 39 -1.33 -8.21 -9.35
N GLY A 40 -0.61 -7.47 -10.18
CA GLY A 40 -0.11 -6.14 -9.83
C GLY A 40 -1.24 -5.19 -9.43
N TYR A 41 -2.31 -5.13 -10.23
CA TYR A 41 -3.49 -4.32 -9.94
C TYR A 41 -4.15 -4.69 -8.61
N LEU A 42 -4.30 -5.99 -8.31
CA LEU A 42 -4.85 -6.44 -7.04
C LEU A 42 -3.96 -6.07 -5.85
N LEU A 43 -2.63 -6.18 -6.00
CA LEU A 43 -1.70 -5.75 -4.96
C LEU A 43 -1.84 -4.24 -4.68
N PHE A 44 -1.85 -3.39 -5.71
CA PHE A 44 -1.95 -1.94 -5.52
C PHE A 44 -3.34 -1.43 -5.13
N SER A 45 -4.40 -2.20 -5.39
CA SER A 45 -5.77 -1.80 -5.02
C SER A 45 -6.23 -2.36 -3.67
N GLN A 46 -5.87 -3.60 -3.33
CA GLN A 46 -6.37 -4.28 -2.13
C GLN A 46 -5.32 -4.39 -1.02
N VAL A 47 -4.04 -4.52 -1.38
CA VAL A 47 -2.98 -4.84 -0.41
C VAL A 47 -2.22 -3.59 0.01
N PHE A 48 -1.83 -2.76 -0.95
CA PHE A 48 -1.09 -1.53 -0.72
C PHE A 48 -1.99 -0.30 -0.83
N LEU A 49 -1.76 0.68 0.03
CA LEU A 49 -2.30 2.02 -0.08
C LEU A 49 -1.15 2.95 -0.42
N ILE A 50 -1.15 3.51 -1.63
CA ILE A 50 -0.20 4.55 -2.01
C ILE A 50 -0.90 5.90 -1.83
N THR A 51 -0.41 6.70 -0.88
CA THR A 51 -0.93 8.05 -0.64
C THR A 51 0.21 9.04 -0.48
N GLN A 52 -0.03 10.30 -0.79
CA GLN A 52 0.89 11.37 -0.49
C GLN A 52 0.55 11.95 0.89
N ALA A 53 1.57 12.15 1.72
CA ALA A 53 1.43 12.89 2.96
C ALA A 53 1.06 14.34 2.63
N LYS A 54 -0.01 14.85 3.27
CA LYS A 54 -0.44 16.23 3.11
C LYS A 54 -0.38 16.93 4.46
N GLY A 55 0.33 18.05 4.51
CA GLY A 55 0.49 18.88 5.70
C GLY A 55 1.64 18.45 6.61
N MET A 56 1.67 19.04 7.81
CA MET A 56 2.77 18.90 8.78
C MET A 56 2.36 18.15 10.05
N GLU A 57 1.25 17.39 10.02
CA GLU A 57 0.68 16.73 11.21
C GLU A 57 1.62 15.65 11.80
N MET A 58 2.56 15.12 11.03
CA MET A 58 3.53 14.09 11.43
C MET A 58 4.99 14.60 11.41
N PHE A 59 5.21 15.92 11.41
CA PHE A 59 6.55 16.49 11.44
C PHE A 59 7.25 16.18 12.78
N PRO A 60 8.55 15.78 12.79
CA PRO A 60 9.48 15.71 11.66
C PRO A 60 9.54 14.36 10.93
N ALA A 61 8.83 13.34 11.41
CA ALA A 61 8.94 11.97 10.89
C ALA A 61 8.43 11.83 9.46
N ILE A 62 7.41 12.60 9.08
CA ILE A 62 6.84 12.63 7.72
C ILE A 62 6.66 14.09 7.32
N LYS A 63 7.13 14.42 6.11
CA LYS A 63 7.05 15.76 5.53
C LYS A 63 5.93 15.84 4.49
N ASP A 64 5.50 17.07 4.23
CA ASP A 64 4.54 17.34 3.17
C ASP A 64 5.11 16.91 1.82
N GLY A 65 4.32 16.14 1.06
CA GLY A 65 4.73 15.60 -0.23
C GLY A 65 5.39 14.22 -0.18
N ASP A 66 5.70 13.66 1.00
CA ASP A 66 6.27 12.32 1.12
C ASP A 66 5.33 11.26 0.56
N LEU A 67 5.89 10.30 -0.19
CA LEU A 67 5.15 9.16 -0.70
C LEU A 67 5.05 8.08 0.40
N ILE A 68 3.83 7.76 0.80
CA ILE A 68 3.55 6.73 1.80
C ILE A 68 3.00 5.49 1.11
N ILE A 69 3.60 4.35 1.43
CA ILE A 69 3.12 3.03 1.04
C ILE A 69 2.66 2.32 2.31
N GLY A 70 1.34 2.31 2.54
CA GLY A 70 0.72 1.60 3.64
C GLY A 70 0.31 0.18 3.25
N PHE A 71 0.28 -0.73 4.22
CA PHE A 71 -0.21 -2.10 4.03
C PHE A 71 -1.60 -2.26 4.66
N ARG A 72 -2.61 -2.56 3.85
CA ARG A 72 -4.03 -2.59 4.27
C ARG A 72 -4.41 -3.88 5.01
N LEU A 73 -3.67 -4.97 4.80
CA LEU A 73 -4.02 -6.30 5.33
C LEU A 73 -3.56 -6.53 6.77
N GLN A 74 -2.89 -5.55 7.39
CA GLN A 74 -2.41 -5.66 8.76
C GLN A 74 -3.60 -5.70 9.73
N ARG A 75 -3.73 -6.80 10.48
CA ARG A 75 -4.83 -7.01 11.45
C ARG A 75 -4.48 -6.62 12.88
N GLN A 76 -3.19 -6.53 13.19
CA GLN A 76 -2.70 -6.21 14.51
C GLN A 76 -1.89 -4.93 14.44
N TYR A 77 -2.30 -3.94 15.21
CA TYR A 77 -1.61 -2.67 15.36
C TYR A 77 -0.88 -2.65 16.70
N VAL A 78 0.40 -2.35 16.66
CA VAL A 78 1.24 -2.20 17.85
C VAL A 78 1.48 -0.73 18.16
N LYS A 79 1.80 -0.41 19.42
CA LYS A 79 2.18 0.96 19.79
C LYS A 79 3.34 1.41 18.91
N ASN A 80 3.31 2.68 18.50
CA ASN A 80 4.24 3.33 17.58
C ASN A 80 4.06 3.00 16.09
N ASP A 81 3.08 2.17 15.72
CA ASP A 81 2.71 2.00 14.30
C ASP A 81 2.17 3.32 13.72
N VAL A 82 2.59 3.63 12.50
CA VAL A 82 2.03 4.75 11.72
C VAL A 82 0.87 4.24 10.88
N LEU A 83 -0.28 4.86 11.08
CA LEU A 83 -1.54 4.47 10.46
C LEU A 83 -2.07 5.59 9.57
N VAL A 84 -2.64 5.20 8.42
CA VAL A 84 -3.46 6.08 7.60
C VAL A 84 -4.91 5.79 7.91
N TYR A 85 -5.61 6.79 8.44
CA TYR A 85 -7.01 6.67 8.87
C TYR A 85 -7.84 7.80 8.25
N LYS A 86 -9.16 7.67 8.31
CA LYS A 86 -10.09 8.63 7.69
C LYS A 86 -10.96 9.25 8.76
N VAL A 87 -10.87 10.56 8.93
CA VAL A 87 -11.70 11.35 9.84
C VAL A 87 -12.46 12.38 9.00
N GLU A 88 -13.77 12.46 9.17
CA GLU A 88 -14.63 13.44 8.46
C GLU A 88 -14.41 13.46 6.93
N GLY A 89 -14.20 12.29 6.31
CA GLY A 89 -13.97 12.23 4.87
C GLY A 89 -12.52 12.47 4.43
N LYS A 90 -11.65 12.97 5.30
CA LYS A 90 -10.25 13.30 5.00
C LYS A 90 -9.31 12.21 5.48
N GLN A 91 -8.36 11.82 4.64
CA GLN A 91 -7.29 10.92 5.05
C GLN A 91 -6.28 11.68 5.91
N LYS A 92 -5.95 11.11 7.06
CA LYS A 92 -4.96 11.61 8.00
C LYS A 92 -3.96 10.51 8.32
N ILE A 93 -2.77 10.92 8.72
CA ILE A 93 -1.69 10.03 9.12
C ILE A 93 -1.39 10.32 10.57
N GLY A 94 -1.29 9.27 11.38
CA GLY A 94 -1.05 9.40 12.81
C GLY A 94 -0.32 8.19 13.35
N ARG A 95 0.30 8.38 14.51
CA ARG A 95 0.96 7.30 15.24
C ARG A 95 0.00 6.70 16.27
N LEU A 96 -0.06 5.37 16.34
CA LEU A 96 -0.83 4.67 17.36
C LEU A 96 -0.10 4.78 18.70
N VAL A 97 -0.63 5.58 19.62
CA VAL A 97 -0.03 5.78 20.95
C VAL A 97 -0.61 4.83 22.01
N ALA A 98 -1.90 4.52 21.91
CA ALA A 98 -2.63 3.74 22.90
C ALA A 98 -3.73 2.88 22.25
N ARG A 99 -4.08 1.79 22.91
CA ARG A 99 -5.19 0.90 22.53
C ARG A 99 -6.32 0.99 23.56
N ALA A 100 -7.45 0.37 23.27
CA ALA A 100 -8.63 0.36 24.16
C ALA A 100 -8.35 -0.17 25.59
N THR A 101 -7.28 -0.94 25.78
CA THR A 101 -6.87 -1.47 27.09
C THR A 101 -5.93 -0.55 27.87
N ASP A 102 -5.44 0.52 27.25
CA ASP A 102 -4.46 1.43 27.84
C ASP A 102 -5.15 2.65 28.46
N VAL A 103 -4.60 3.15 29.57
CA VAL A 103 -5.00 4.42 30.18
C VAL A 103 -4.11 5.53 29.64
N VAL A 104 -4.73 6.54 29.05
CA VAL A 104 -4.04 7.73 28.52
C VAL A 104 -4.27 8.90 29.47
N THR A 105 -3.19 9.55 29.89
CA THR A 105 -3.22 10.76 30.71
C THR A 105 -2.41 11.84 30.02
N ILE A 106 -2.95 13.05 29.97
CA ILE A 106 -2.27 14.24 29.48
C ILE A 106 -2.12 15.16 30.68
N ASP A 107 -0.87 15.40 31.09
CA ASP A 107 -0.56 16.28 32.21
C ASP A 107 -0.75 17.75 31.82
N GLU A 108 -0.88 18.65 32.81
CA GLU A 108 -1.09 20.10 32.57
C GLU A 108 0.08 20.76 31.82
N ASP A 109 1.28 20.18 31.92
CA ASP A 109 2.47 20.61 31.19
C ASP A 109 2.50 20.13 29.72
N GLY A 110 1.49 19.38 29.29
CA GLY A 110 1.37 18.81 27.94
C GLY A 110 2.12 17.48 27.76
N THR A 111 2.55 16.84 28.85
CA THR A 111 3.20 15.53 28.81
C THR A 111 2.17 14.42 28.61
N LEU A 112 2.39 13.59 27.58
CA LEU A 112 1.57 12.42 27.31
C LEU A 112 2.08 11.19 28.07
N ARG A 113 1.21 10.56 28.85
CA ARG A 113 1.47 9.30 29.56
C ARG A 113 0.53 8.20 29.09
N VAL A 114 1.10 7.02 28.89
CA VAL A 114 0.34 5.79 28.60
C VAL A 114 0.66 4.77 29.68
N ASN A 115 -0.35 4.34 30.44
CA ASN A 115 -0.20 3.47 31.61
C ASN A 115 0.83 3.99 32.63
N GLY A 116 0.87 5.32 32.85
CA GLY A 116 1.81 5.97 33.78
C GLY A 116 3.20 6.28 33.19
N THR A 117 3.56 5.69 32.04
CA THR A 117 4.86 5.90 31.39
C THR A 117 4.82 7.07 30.42
N VAL A 118 5.78 7.99 30.54
CA VAL A 118 5.94 9.18 29.70
C VAL A 118 6.35 8.81 28.27
N GLN A 119 5.68 9.39 27.27
CA GLN A 119 5.98 9.26 25.85
C GLN A 119 6.77 10.48 25.33
N SER A 120 8.00 10.70 25.84
CA SER A 120 8.78 11.93 25.55
C SER A 120 9.75 11.82 24.36
N GLY A 121 10.11 10.61 23.91
CA GLY A 121 11.14 10.43 22.88
C GLY A 121 10.67 10.65 21.43
N GLU A 122 9.37 10.50 21.17
CA GLU A 122 8.80 10.56 19.81
C GLU A 122 7.89 11.78 19.59
N ILE A 123 7.56 12.52 20.65
CA ILE A 123 6.64 13.64 20.64
C ILE A 123 7.45 14.91 20.90
N MET A 124 7.72 15.66 19.82
CA MET A 124 8.56 16.86 19.86
C MET A 124 7.85 18.08 20.47
N TYR A 125 6.51 18.10 20.42
CA TYR A 125 5.67 19.22 20.85
C TYR A 125 4.72 18.80 21.97
N PRO A 126 4.49 19.65 22.98
CA PRO A 126 3.55 19.34 24.05
C PRO A 126 2.15 19.07 23.49
N THR A 127 1.49 18.05 24.03
CA THR A 127 0.14 17.65 23.62
C THR A 127 -0.85 18.17 24.65
N TYR A 128 -1.70 19.12 24.27
CA TYR A 128 -2.72 19.67 25.17
C TYR A 128 -4.08 19.02 24.91
N PRO A 129 -4.90 18.83 25.95
CA PRO A 129 -6.26 18.35 25.77
C PRO A 129 -7.05 19.37 24.96
N LYS A 130 -7.73 18.91 23.91
CA LYS A 130 -8.67 19.73 23.16
C LYS A 130 -10.02 19.69 23.85
N GLU A 131 -10.56 20.86 24.20
CA GLU A 131 -11.89 20.96 24.79
C GLU A 131 -12.96 20.36 23.86
N GLY A 132 -13.92 19.63 24.44
CA GLY A 132 -15.07 19.08 23.72
C GLY A 132 -14.82 17.81 22.91
N VAL A 133 -13.68 17.13 23.09
CA VAL A 133 -13.40 15.84 22.43
C VAL A 133 -13.71 14.67 23.38
N SER A 134 -14.57 13.76 22.95
CA SER A 134 -14.85 12.49 23.64
C SER A 134 -14.11 11.35 22.95
N TYR A 135 -13.31 10.59 23.70
CA TYR A 135 -12.57 9.45 23.15
C TYR A 135 -13.38 8.16 23.29
N PRO A 136 -13.30 7.24 22.30
CA PRO A 136 -12.58 7.34 21.03
C PRO A 136 -13.32 8.23 20.01
N TYR A 137 -12.58 9.11 19.32
CA TYR A 137 -13.06 10.05 18.29
C TYR A 137 -12.56 9.64 16.90
#